data_AF-A0AAJ0ME67-F1
#
_entry.id   AF-A0AAJ0ME67-F1
#
_cell.length_a   1.000
_cell.length_b   1.000
_cell.length_c   1.000
_cell.angle_alpha   90.00
_cell.angle_beta   90.00
_cell.angle_gamma   90.00
#
_symmetry.space_group_name_H-M   'P 1'
#
loop_
_entity.id
_entity.type
_entity.pdbx_description
1 polymer ?
#
loop_
_entity_poly.entity_id
_entity_poly.type
_entity_poly.pdbx_seq_one_letter_code
_entity_poly.pdbx_strand_id
1 'polypeptide(L)'
;MLIKQVTTGPPNKTLKGHKLAVIMPLISEPGFFDDLKSEFPDLEIVVHKLAWGQSAAPFPESEWADVTIILTFNTLPKPEEAPKLQYVQLLSAGANHILDNPLFKDTDITFCTANGVHGPQISEWIISTYLAFEHHIPDFLDRQKEARWDRGESLSNIEDAVSKTVGILGYGSIGRQTARVATAIGMKVHAYTLHPRPTPESRRDDSWTPAGLGDPNGIFPTKWFSGGSKEDLHKFLGSGLDLLVVATPLTNNTQHLLAAPEFKVLADAKPGRTFLSNIARGPVVETDDLIEALETGLIRGAALDVTDPEPLPDGHKLWTAKNVIVTPHVSGASTSYSKRVLAILEYNLKRLSEGQELTNKINRKEGY
;
A
#
# COMPACT_ATOMS: atom_id res chain seq x y z
N MET A 1 8.88 -7.14 -27.26
CA MET A 1 7.92 -6.21 -27.92
C MET A 1 8.17 -4.85 -27.32
N LEU A 2 8.82 -3.94 -28.07
CA LEU A 2 9.27 -2.64 -27.56
C LEU A 2 8.06 -1.80 -27.15
N ILE A 3 8.05 -1.39 -25.88
CA ILE A 3 7.11 -0.41 -25.33
C ILE A 3 7.49 0.93 -25.99
N LYS A 4 6.56 1.54 -26.74
CA LYS A 4 6.71 2.94 -27.16
C LYS A 4 6.73 3.78 -25.88
N GLN A 5 7.90 4.32 -25.54
CA GLN A 5 8.07 5.32 -24.48
C GLN A 5 7.23 6.54 -24.83
N VAL A 6 6.49 7.05 -23.85
CA VAL A 6 5.94 8.41 -23.92
C VAL A 6 7.15 9.33 -24.09
N THR A 7 7.18 10.05 -25.20
CA THR A 7 8.24 11.00 -25.55
C THR A 7 8.42 12.01 -24.42
N THR A 8 9.60 11.99 -23.79
CA THR A 8 10.06 13.07 -22.93
C THR A 8 10.11 14.35 -23.78
N GLY A 9 9.18 15.27 -23.52
CA GLY A 9 9.21 16.60 -24.13
C GLY A 9 10.48 17.36 -23.69
N PRO A 10 10.88 18.43 -24.41
CA PRO A 10 11.93 19.30 -23.92
C PRO A 10 11.55 19.86 -22.54
N PRO A 11 12.52 20.15 -21.66
CA PRO A 11 12.24 20.74 -20.35
C PRO A 11 11.33 21.98 -20.45
N ASN A 12 10.24 21.98 -19.67
CA ASN A 12 9.29 23.09 -19.53
C ASN A 12 9.31 23.57 -18.08
N LYS A 13 10.36 24.31 -17.71
CA LYS A 13 10.70 24.61 -16.31
C LYS A 13 9.62 25.37 -15.53
N THR A 14 8.80 26.17 -16.21
CA THR A 14 7.71 26.93 -15.59
C THR A 14 6.34 26.26 -15.72
N LEU A 15 6.28 25.10 -16.40
CA LEU A 15 5.06 24.39 -16.80
C LEU A 15 4.09 25.24 -17.64
N LYS A 16 4.64 26.09 -18.51
CA LYS A 16 3.84 26.93 -19.42
C LYS A 16 2.89 26.11 -20.28
N GLY A 17 1.62 26.53 -20.32
CA GLY A 17 0.56 25.89 -21.11
C GLY A 17 -0.07 24.68 -20.42
N HIS A 18 0.33 24.37 -19.18
CA HIS A 18 -0.35 23.38 -18.36
C HIS A 18 -1.39 24.03 -17.45
N LYS A 19 -2.52 23.33 -17.32
CA LYS A 19 -3.56 23.59 -16.34
C LYS A 19 -3.81 22.34 -15.50
N LEU A 20 -3.67 22.51 -14.19
CA LEU A 20 -3.89 21.50 -13.15
C LEU A 20 -5.27 21.68 -12.52
N ALA A 21 -6.13 20.68 -12.67
CA ALA A 21 -7.38 20.56 -11.92
C ALA A 21 -7.18 19.71 -10.67
N VAL A 22 -7.39 20.31 -9.50
CA VAL A 22 -7.29 19.62 -8.20
C VAL A 22 -8.68 19.32 -7.67
N ILE A 23 -8.99 18.03 -7.50
CA ILE A 23 -10.29 17.53 -7.05
C ILE A 23 -10.05 16.60 -5.86
N MET A 24 -10.13 17.15 -4.65
CA MET A 24 -9.89 16.39 -3.42
C MET A 24 -10.77 16.86 -2.26
N PRO A 25 -11.10 15.97 -1.29
CA PRO A 25 -12.02 16.28 -0.19
C PRO A 25 -11.44 17.23 0.85
N LEU A 26 -10.11 17.20 1.05
CA LEU A 26 -9.46 18.04 2.03
C LEU A 26 -8.05 18.40 1.56
N ILE A 27 -7.73 19.69 1.63
CA ILE A 27 -6.38 20.23 1.47
C ILE A 27 -5.95 20.70 2.86
N SER A 28 -5.01 19.99 3.48
CA SER A 28 -4.56 20.26 4.86
C SER A 28 -3.31 21.14 4.93
N GLU A 29 -2.72 21.53 3.80
CA GLU A 29 -1.45 22.26 3.73
C GLU A 29 -1.71 23.70 3.26
N PRO A 30 -1.85 24.68 4.18
CA PRO A 30 -1.92 26.08 3.81
C PRO A 30 -0.66 26.49 3.04
N GLY A 31 -0.82 27.26 1.97
CA GLY A 31 0.30 27.76 1.17
C GLY A 31 0.84 26.79 0.12
N PHE A 32 0.44 25.50 0.11
CA PHE A 32 0.97 24.52 -0.86
C PHE A 32 0.85 24.99 -2.33
N PHE A 33 -0.31 25.54 -2.71
CA PHE A 33 -0.49 26.02 -4.08
C PHE A 33 0.22 27.35 -4.36
N ASP A 34 0.51 28.14 -3.33
CA ASP A 34 1.30 29.37 -3.47
C ASP A 34 2.78 29.00 -3.68
N ASP A 35 3.29 28.03 -2.94
CA ASP A 35 4.63 27.47 -3.12
C ASP A 35 4.76 26.84 -4.51
N LEU A 36 3.75 26.06 -4.95
CA LEU A 36 3.73 25.44 -6.27
C LEU A 36 3.71 26.48 -7.40
N LYS A 37 2.98 27.60 -7.24
CA LYS A 37 3.02 28.73 -8.18
C LYS A 37 4.35 29.47 -8.15
N SER A 38 5.01 29.54 -6.99
CA SER A 38 6.35 30.12 -6.90
C SER A 38 7.39 29.27 -7.63
N GLU A 39 7.26 27.94 -7.60
CA GLU A 39 8.15 27.03 -8.34
C GLU A 39 7.80 26.97 -9.84
N PHE A 40 6.52 26.93 -10.19
CA PHE A 40 6.00 26.83 -11.56
C PHE A 40 5.09 28.03 -11.90
N PRO A 41 5.67 29.20 -12.24
CA PRO A 41 4.92 30.44 -12.37
C PRO A 41 3.92 30.50 -13.53
N ASP A 42 4.07 29.65 -14.55
CA ASP A 42 3.14 29.59 -15.68
C ASP A 42 2.13 28.43 -15.55
N LEU A 43 2.14 27.67 -14.45
CA LEU A 43 1.15 26.61 -14.17
C LEU A 43 -0.18 27.23 -13.71
N GLU A 44 -1.23 27.01 -14.49
CA GLU A 44 -2.58 27.35 -14.07
C GLU A 44 -3.12 26.29 -13.11
N ILE A 45 -3.72 26.70 -12.00
CA ILE A 45 -4.26 25.79 -10.98
C ILE A 45 -5.70 26.16 -10.69
N VAL A 46 -6.60 25.20 -10.85
CA VAL A 46 -8.01 25.29 -10.42
C VAL A 46 -8.29 24.24 -9.36
N VAL A 47 -8.89 24.67 -8.24
CA VAL A 47 -9.14 23.81 -7.08
C VAL A 47 -10.64 23.68 -6.87
N HIS A 48 -11.13 22.45 -6.98
CA HIS A 48 -12.53 22.09 -6.73
C HIS A 48 -12.59 21.21 -5.50
N LYS A 49 -13.09 21.76 -4.39
CA LYS A 49 -13.21 21.04 -3.13
C LYS A 49 -14.39 20.08 -3.19
N LEU A 50 -14.12 18.79 -2.98
CA LEU A 50 -15.15 17.79 -2.76
C LEU A 50 -15.78 18.02 -1.39
N ALA A 51 -17.11 18.13 -1.32
CA ALA A 51 -17.80 18.16 -0.03
C ALA A 51 -17.69 16.79 0.67
N TRP A 52 -17.69 16.78 1.99
CA TRP A 52 -17.63 15.54 2.77
C TRP A 52 -18.80 14.62 2.40
N GLY A 53 -18.52 13.36 2.05
CA GLY A 53 -19.52 12.38 1.61
C GLY A 53 -19.88 12.42 0.12
N GLN A 54 -19.31 13.33 -0.69
CA GLN A 54 -19.46 13.29 -2.14
C GLN A 54 -18.39 12.43 -2.80
N SER A 55 -18.82 11.53 -3.69
CA SER A 55 -17.92 10.67 -4.47
C SER A 55 -17.38 11.35 -5.73
N ALA A 56 -17.91 12.52 -6.13
CA ALA A 56 -17.42 13.32 -7.24
C ALA A 56 -17.79 14.79 -7.06
N ALA A 57 -16.91 15.69 -7.52
CA ALA A 57 -17.16 17.13 -7.45
C ALA A 57 -17.93 17.54 -8.70
N PRO A 58 -18.85 18.51 -8.62
CA PRO A 58 -19.38 19.15 -9.82
C PRO A 58 -18.23 19.94 -10.47
N PHE A 59 -17.54 19.31 -11.42
CA PHE A 59 -16.60 19.99 -12.30
C PHE A 59 -17.36 20.33 -13.58
N PRO A 60 -17.58 21.62 -13.91
CA PRO A 60 -18.33 21.99 -15.10
C PRO A 60 -17.70 21.40 -16.36
N GLU A 61 -18.50 20.77 -17.22
CA GLU A 61 -18.00 20.13 -18.45
C GLU A 61 -17.15 21.11 -19.30
N SER A 62 -17.52 22.39 -19.30
CA SER A 62 -16.80 23.45 -20.00
C SER A 62 -15.39 23.71 -19.50
N GLU A 63 -15.07 23.36 -18.25
CA GLU A 63 -13.74 23.59 -17.67
C GLU A 63 -12.72 22.53 -18.09
N TRP A 64 -13.13 21.39 -18.67
CA TRP A 64 -12.20 20.31 -19.03
C TRP A 64 -11.36 20.61 -20.28
N ALA A 65 -11.86 21.48 -21.16
CA ALA A 65 -11.34 21.68 -22.52
C ALA A 65 -9.86 22.11 -22.57
N ASP A 66 -9.37 22.79 -21.53
CA ASP A 66 -7.99 23.27 -21.41
C ASP A 66 -7.19 22.58 -20.30
N VAL A 67 -7.79 21.65 -19.55
CA VAL A 67 -7.11 20.88 -18.50
C VAL A 67 -6.08 19.93 -19.12
N THR A 68 -4.86 19.96 -18.58
CA THR A 68 -3.77 19.08 -19.01
C THR A 68 -3.38 18.06 -17.94
N ILE A 69 -3.69 18.36 -16.68
CA ILE A 69 -3.32 17.56 -15.51
C ILE A 69 -4.51 17.49 -14.54
N ILE A 70 -4.80 16.31 -14.01
CA ILE A 70 -5.84 16.10 -12.98
C ILE A 70 -5.21 15.49 -11.73
N LEU A 71 -5.57 16.00 -10.55
CA LEU A 71 -5.38 15.32 -9.26
C LEU A 71 -6.76 14.93 -8.71
N THR A 72 -7.05 13.63 -8.62
CA THR A 72 -8.41 13.15 -8.26
C THR A 72 -8.42 11.75 -7.65
N PHE A 73 -9.49 11.38 -6.94
CA PHE A 73 -9.73 9.97 -6.60
C PHE A 73 -10.33 9.24 -7.80
N ASN A 74 -11.46 9.74 -8.33
CA ASN A 74 -12.28 9.08 -9.35
C ASN A 74 -13.06 10.07 -10.25
N THR A 75 -13.00 11.38 -10.00
CA THR A 75 -13.68 12.39 -10.83
C THR A 75 -12.88 12.58 -12.11
N LEU A 76 -13.33 11.96 -13.20
CA LEU A 76 -12.66 11.91 -14.49
C LEU A 76 -13.63 12.33 -15.61
N PRO A 77 -13.19 13.12 -16.60
CA PRO A 77 -13.99 13.48 -17.77
C PRO A 77 -14.14 12.31 -18.74
N LYS A 78 -15.06 12.44 -19.69
CA LYS A 78 -15.00 11.64 -20.93
C LYS A 78 -13.81 12.07 -21.78
N PRO A 79 -13.19 11.18 -22.57
CA PRO A 79 -12.04 11.53 -23.42
C PRO A 79 -12.24 12.78 -24.29
N GLU A 80 -13.43 12.95 -24.87
CA GLU A 80 -13.79 14.07 -25.75
C GLU A 80 -13.95 15.41 -25.02
N GLU A 81 -14.20 15.40 -23.70
CA GLU A 81 -14.37 16.62 -22.89
C GLU A 81 -13.02 17.25 -22.54
N ALA A 82 -11.95 16.44 -22.47
CA ALA A 82 -10.61 16.86 -22.05
C ALA A 82 -9.53 16.56 -23.12
N PRO A 83 -9.61 17.16 -24.32
CA PRO A 83 -8.74 16.82 -25.45
C PRO A 83 -7.26 17.17 -25.24
N LYS A 84 -6.92 17.97 -24.22
CA LYS A 84 -5.54 18.34 -23.87
C LYS A 84 -4.99 17.55 -22.67
N LEU A 85 -5.78 16.65 -22.09
CA LEU A 85 -5.37 15.91 -20.91
C LEU A 85 -4.19 14.97 -21.23
N GLN A 86 -3.15 15.03 -20.39
CA GLN A 86 -1.93 14.25 -20.58
C GLN A 86 -1.64 13.35 -19.38
N TYR A 87 -2.03 13.80 -18.18
CA TYR A 87 -1.61 13.22 -16.92
C TYR A 87 -2.74 13.24 -15.88
N VAL A 88 -2.98 12.09 -15.25
CA VAL A 88 -3.83 11.96 -14.08
C VAL A 88 -3.01 11.44 -12.89
N GLN A 89 -3.00 12.19 -11.80
CA GLN A 89 -2.51 11.77 -10.49
C GLN A 89 -3.69 11.28 -9.65
N LEU A 90 -3.69 10.01 -9.30
CA LEU A 90 -4.67 9.46 -8.36
C LEU A 90 -4.28 9.83 -6.92
N LEU A 91 -5.30 10.08 -6.10
CA LEU A 91 -5.14 10.24 -4.65
C LEU A 91 -4.82 8.91 -3.95
N SER A 92 -5.17 7.78 -4.57
CA SER A 92 -5.05 6.44 -4.00
C SER A 92 -3.79 5.72 -4.46
N ALA A 93 -3.27 4.83 -3.61
CA ALA A 93 -2.18 3.93 -3.99
C ALA A 93 -2.63 2.80 -4.92
N GLY A 94 -3.86 2.31 -4.75
CA GLY A 94 -4.49 1.33 -5.66
C GLY A 94 -5.30 2.02 -6.75
N ALA A 95 -5.50 1.32 -7.88
CA ALA A 95 -6.19 1.84 -9.05
C ALA A 95 -7.42 1.02 -9.49
N ASN A 96 -7.83 -0.01 -8.74
CA ASN A 96 -8.91 -0.93 -9.12
C ASN A 96 -10.21 -0.22 -9.52
N HIS A 97 -10.53 0.90 -8.87
CA HIS A 97 -11.75 1.68 -9.10
C HIS A 97 -11.77 2.48 -10.41
N ILE A 98 -10.63 2.60 -11.12
CA ILE A 98 -10.57 3.30 -12.43
C ILE A 98 -10.20 2.39 -13.60
N LEU A 99 -9.92 1.10 -13.38
CA LEU A 99 -9.43 0.20 -14.45
C LEU A 99 -10.44 0.03 -15.60
N ASP A 100 -11.74 0.17 -15.31
CA ASP A 100 -12.81 0.09 -16.31
C ASP A 100 -13.24 1.43 -16.90
N ASN A 101 -12.64 2.54 -16.45
CA ASN A 101 -12.99 3.87 -16.93
C ASN A 101 -12.52 4.06 -18.40
N PRO A 102 -13.36 4.58 -19.32
CA PRO A 102 -12.99 4.83 -20.72
C PRO A 102 -11.75 5.71 -20.89
N LEU A 103 -11.58 6.73 -20.04
CA LEU A 103 -10.41 7.61 -20.08
C LEU A 103 -9.12 6.83 -19.81
N PHE A 104 -9.17 5.85 -18.91
CA PHE A 104 -8.08 4.91 -18.74
C PHE A 104 -8.03 3.99 -19.97
N LYS A 105 -9.03 3.14 -20.20
CA LYS A 105 -8.99 2.07 -21.22
C LYS A 105 -8.70 2.51 -22.65
N ASP A 106 -9.33 3.58 -23.10
CA ASP A 106 -9.45 3.91 -24.52
C ASP A 106 -8.48 5.01 -24.97
N THR A 107 -7.59 5.46 -24.08
CA THR A 107 -6.60 6.51 -24.35
C THR A 107 -5.20 6.12 -23.90
N ASP A 108 -4.18 6.84 -24.41
CA ASP A 108 -2.79 6.72 -23.99
C ASP A 108 -2.43 7.68 -22.85
N ILE A 109 -3.42 8.30 -22.19
CA ILE A 109 -3.20 9.22 -21.06
C ILE A 109 -2.45 8.49 -19.95
N THR A 110 -1.47 9.19 -19.36
CA THR A 110 -0.66 8.63 -18.28
C THR A 110 -1.39 8.75 -16.95
N PHE A 111 -1.58 7.64 -16.26
CA PHE A 111 -2.09 7.60 -14.89
C PHE A 111 -0.98 7.23 -13.93
N CYS A 112 -0.85 8.00 -12.85
CA CYS A 112 0.05 7.71 -11.74
C CYS A 112 -0.74 7.52 -10.44
N THR A 113 -0.29 6.63 -9.57
CA THR A 113 -0.90 6.41 -8.25
C THR A 113 -0.22 7.23 -7.16
N ALA A 114 -0.83 7.25 -5.97
CA ALA A 114 -0.20 7.72 -4.74
C ALA A 114 0.63 6.63 -4.05
N ASN A 115 1.19 5.65 -4.79
CA ASN A 115 2.13 4.69 -4.21
C ASN A 115 3.26 5.43 -3.46
N GLY A 116 3.61 4.96 -2.26
CA GLY A 116 4.48 5.71 -1.33
C GLY A 116 3.75 6.39 -0.16
N VAL A 117 2.48 6.78 -0.33
CA VAL A 117 1.75 7.58 0.67
C VAL A 117 1.54 6.86 2.01
N HIS A 118 1.32 5.54 1.95
CA HIS A 118 0.90 4.74 3.10
C HIS A 118 2.05 4.11 3.89
N GLY A 119 3.25 4.02 3.30
CA GLY A 119 4.38 3.27 3.87
C GLY A 119 4.57 3.52 5.37
N PRO A 120 4.69 4.78 5.83
CA PRO A 120 4.91 5.08 7.25
C PRO A 120 3.77 4.57 8.14
N GLN A 121 2.53 4.95 7.83
CA GLN A 121 1.36 4.64 8.68
C GLN A 121 1.10 3.13 8.76
N ILE A 122 1.14 2.42 7.63
CA ILE A 122 0.88 0.99 7.60
C ILE A 122 2.01 0.22 8.29
N SER A 123 3.27 0.66 8.18
CA SER A 123 4.37 0.04 8.91
C SER A 123 4.23 0.17 10.43
N GLU A 124 3.72 1.32 10.92
CA GLU A 124 3.39 1.49 12.33
C GLU A 124 2.29 0.53 12.75
N TRP A 125 1.22 0.40 11.95
CA TRP A 125 0.13 -0.52 12.25
C TRP A 125 0.58 -2.00 12.29
N ILE A 126 1.38 -2.44 11.32
CA ILE A 126 1.93 -3.81 11.27
C ILE A 126 2.74 -4.10 12.52
N ILE A 127 3.69 -3.23 12.86
CA ILE A 127 4.59 -3.46 13.99
C ILE A 127 3.84 -3.30 15.32
N SER A 128 2.90 -2.36 15.42
CA SER A 128 2.11 -2.17 16.64
C SER A 128 1.23 -3.37 16.93
N THR A 129 0.52 -3.91 15.94
CA THR A 129 -0.33 -5.09 16.13
C THR A 129 0.48 -6.34 16.43
N TYR A 130 1.62 -6.52 15.76
CA TYR A 130 2.56 -7.61 16.07
C TYR A 130 3.09 -7.53 17.50
N LEU A 131 3.62 -6.38 17.92
CA LEU A 131 4.14 -6.19 19.28
C LEU A 131 3.04 -6.27 20.35
N ALA A 132 1.85 -5.72 20.07
CA ALA A 132 0.71 -5.83 20.97
C ALA A 132 0.34 -7.29 21.21
N PHE A 133 0.38 -8.12 20.16
CA PHE A 133 0.16 -9.55 20.27
C PHE A 133 1.27 -10.26 21.04
N GLU A 134 2.55 -10.05 20.69
CA GLU A 134 3.70 -10.71 21.34
C GLU A 134 3.82 -10.36 22.85
N HIS A 135 3.36 -9.16 23.23
CA HIS A 135 3.34 -8.71 24.62
C HIS A 135 1.97 -8.88 25.30
N HIS A 136 1.05 -9.63 24.69
CA HIS A 136 -0.27 -9.96 25.25
C HIS A 136 -1.10 -8.74 25.67
N ILE A 137 -0.93 -7.61 24.98
CA ILE A 137 -1.64 -6.36 25.29
C ILE A 137 -3.16 -6.54 25.22
N PRO A 138 -3.76 -7.22 24.21
CA PRO A 138 -5.21 -7.46 24.20
C PRO A 138 -5.72 -8.18 25.46
N ASP A 139 -5.04 -9.25 25.88
CA ASP A 139 -5.41 -10.01 27.08
C ASP A 139 -5.34 -9.13 28.34
N PHE A 140 -4.30 -8.30 28.46
CA PHE A 140 -4.15 -7.40 29.60
C PHE A 140 -5.18 -6.25 29.59
N LEU A 141 -5.60 -5.78 28.42
CA LEU A 141 -6.68 -4.80 28.32
C LEU A 141 -8.02 -5.37 28.79
N ASP A 142 -8.31 -6.65 28.53
CA ASP A 142 -9.52 -7.30 29.04
C ASP A 142 -9.47 -7.48 30.56
N ARG A 143 -8.33 -7.90 31.10
CA ARG A 143 -8.11 -7.95 32.55
C ARG A 143 -8.21 -6.58 33.22
N GLN A 144 -7.74 -5.53 32.54
CA GLN A 144 -7.89 -4.15 33.01
C GLN A 144 -9.36 -3.74 33.10
N LYS A 145 -10.19 -4.08 32.10
CA LYS A 145 -11.64 -3.83 32.14
C LYS A 145 -12.32 -4.58 33.29
N GLU A 146 -11.82 -5.74 33.65
CA GLU A 146 -12.25 -6.52 34.81
C GLU A 146 -11.70 -5.99 36.15
N ALA A 147 -10.85 -4.96 36.14
CA ALA A 147 -10.12 -4.44 37.31
C ALA A 147 -9.27 -5.52 38.03
N ARG A 148 -8.68 -6.44 37.27
CA ARG A 148 -7.87 -7.55 37.80
C ARG A 148 -6.38 -7.35 37.58
N TRP A 149 -5.62 -7.37 38.67
CA TRP A 149 -4.16 -7.49 38.65
C TRP A 149 -3.76 -8.96 38.59
N ASP A 150 -3.80 -9.53 37.39
CA ASP A 150 -3.53 -10.95 37.16
C ASP A 150 -2.56 -11.10 35.98
N ARG A 151 -1.43 -11.78 36.25
CA ARG A 151 -0.38 -12.03 35.25
C ARG A 151 -0.73 -13.19 34.32
N GLY A 152 -1.73 -14.01 34.67
CA GLY A 152 -2.09 -15.23 33.96
C GLY A 152 -0.93 -16.21 33.80
N GLU A 153 -1.10 -17.22 32.93
CA GLU A 153 -0.02 -18.11 32.47
C GLU A 153 0.92 -17.42 31.42
N SER A 154 0.55 -16.19 31.02
CA SER A 154 1.08 -15.41 29.88
C SER A 154 2.54 -14.97 30.01
N LEU A 155 3.15 -15.02 31.19
CA LEU A 155 4.56 -14.62 31.31
C LEU A 155 5.54 -15.59 30.63
N SER A 156 5.13 -16.85 30.41
CA SER A 156 6.01 -17.89 29.87
C SER A 156 6.20 -17.84 28.35
N ASN A 157 5.38 -17.08 27.63
CA ASN A 157 5.35 -17.03 26.17
C ASN A 157 5.37 -15.60 25.58
N ILE A 158 5.67 -14.58 26.39
CA ILE A 158 6.01 -13.23 25.89
C ILE A 158 7.39 -13.30 25.22
N GLU A 159 7.47 -12.79 23.98
CA GLU A 159 8.69 -12.79 23.20
C GLU A 159 8.99 -11.39 22.68
N ASP A 160 10.27 -11.03 22.65
CA ASP A 160 10.70 -9.84 21.92
C ASP A 160 10.88 -10.14 20.42
N ALA A 161 10.96 -9.08 19.63
CA ALA A 161 11.16 -9.17 18.18
C ALA A 161 12.62 -9.43 17.78
N VAL A 162 13.57 -9.46 18.72
CA VAL A 162 14.99 -9.49 18.40
C VAL A 162 15.36 -10.84 17.79
N SER A 163 16.11 -10.79 16.68
CA SER A 163 16.52 -11.96 15.89
C SER A 163 15.39 -12.76 15.22
N LYS A 164 14.12 -12.35 15.41
CA LYS A 164 12.94 -12.90 14.74
C LYS A 164 12.97 -12.58 13.24
N THR A 165 12.27 -13.37 12.44
CA THR A 165 12.22 -13.20 10.99
C THR A 165 10.87 -12.63 10.56
N VAL A 166 10.88 -11.47 9.91
CA VAL A 166 9.72 -10.98 9.15
C VAL A 166 9.84 -11.40 7.69
N GLY A 167 8.82 -12.09 7.18
CA GLY A 167 8.62 -12.35 5.77
C GLY A 167 7.68 -11.32 5.18
N ILE A 168 8.09 -10.65 4.11
CA ILE A 168 7.32 -9.61 3.44
C ILE A 168 6.90 -10.11 2.06
N LEU A 169 5.63 -10.53 1.95
CA LEU A 169 4.99 -10.96 0.72
C LEU A 169 4.52 -9.73 -0.06
N GLY A 170 5.36 -9.25 -0.98
CA GLY A 170 5.15 -7.98 -1.69
C GLY A 170 6.10 -6.88 -1.21
N TYR A 171 7.30 -6.81 -1.80
CA TYR A 171 8.33 -5.84 -1.42
C TYR A 171 8.23 -4.48 -2.15
N GLY A 172 7.03 -3.89 -2.14
CA GLY A 172 6.76 -2.52 -2.63
C GLY A 172 7.01 -1.44 -1.56
N SER A 173 6.43 -0.25 -1.72
CA SER A 173 6.61 0.88 -0.79
C SER A 173 6.33 0.51 0.67
N ILE A 174 5.20 -0.15 0.95
CA ILE A 174 4.83 -0.60 2.30
C ILE A 174 5.85 -1.61 2.81
N GLY A 175 6.13 -2.66 2.04
CA GLY A 175 7.09 -3.69 2.42
C GLY A 175 8.49 -3.14 2.73
N ARG A 176 8.97 -2.19 1.93
CA ARG A 176 10.26 -1.52 2.14
C ARG A 176 10.30 -0.70 3.42
N GLN A 177 9.24 0.05 3.71
CA GLN A 177 9.17 0.80 4.96
C GLN A 177 9.02 -0.13 6.18
N THR A 178 8.23 -1.20 6.07
CA THR A 178 8.13 -2.23 7.10
C THR A 178 9.47 -2.91 7.37
N ALA A 179 10.25 -3.22 6.33
CA ALA A 179 11.59 -3.80 6.47
C ALA A 179 12.54 -2.89 7.24
N ARG A 180 12.50 -1.58 6.96
CA ARG A 180 13.27 -0.57 7.70
C ARG A 180 12.92 -0.60 9.20
N VAL A 181 11.63 -0.53 9.53
CA VAL A 181 11.17 -0.52 10.94
C VAL A 181 11.49 -1.85 11.64
N ALA A 182 11.23 -2.98 10.97
CA ALA A 182 11.52 -4.31 11.49
C ALA A 182 13.02 -4.50 11.77
N THR A 183 13.89 -4.02 10.86
CA THR A 183 15.35 -4.05 11.07
C THR A 183 15.75 -3.17 12.26
N ALA A 184 15.14 -2.00 12.41
CA ALA A 184 15.43 -1.10 13.53
C ALA A 184 15.09 -1.71 14.91
N ILE A 185 14.11 -2.61 14.99
CA ILE A 185 13.77 -3.35 16.21
C ILE A 185 14.47 -4.73 16.31
N GLY A 186 15.44 -5.02 15.43
CA GLY A 186 16.29 -6.21 15.52
C GLY A 186 15.81 -7.45 14.78
N MET A 187 14.80 -7.35 13.92
CA MET A 187 14.33 -8.47 13.08
C MET A 187 15.20 -8.68 11.84
N LYS A 188 15.22 -9.91 11.34
CA LYS A 188 15.73 -10.28 10.01
C LYS A 188 14.61 -10.16 8.98
N VAL A 189 14.93 -9.70 7.78
CA VAL A 189 13.92 -9.48 6.72
C VAL A 189 14.11 -10.49 5.59
N HIS A 190 13.06 -11.24 5.26
CA HIS A 190 12.96 -12.03 4.03
C HIS A 190 11.95 -11.36 3.10
N ALA A 191 12.36 -11.01 1.88
CA ALA A 191 11.49 -10.34 0.91
C ALA A 191 11.02 -11.30 -0.18
N TYR A 192 9.77 -11.17 -0.61
CA TYR A 192 9.21 -11.87 -1.77
C TYR A 192 8.71 -10.88 -2.83
N THR A 193 9.09 -11.10 -4.08
CA THR A 193 8.65 -10.29 -5.24
C THR A 193 8.25 -11.18 -6.42
N LEU A 194 7.39 -10.69 -7.31
CA LEU A 194 7.04 -11.45 -8.53
C LEU A 194 8.27 -11.70 -9.42
N HIS A 195 9.12 -10.68 -9.57
CA HIS A 195 10.32 -10.73 -10.41
C HIS A 195 11.59 -10.90 -9.57
N PRO A 196 12.62 -11.60 -10.08
CA PRO A 196 13.86 -11.81 -9.37
C PRO A 196 14.63 -10.50 -9.15
N ARG A 197 15.34 -10.42 -8.02
CA ARG A 197 16.13 -9.25 -7.58
C ARG A 197 17.59 -9.63 -7.26
N PRO A 198 18.34 -10.25 -8.20
CA PRO A 198 19.64 -10.85 -7.90
C PRO A 198 20.76 -9.82 -7.65
N THR A 199 20.70 -8.64 -8.27
CA THR A 199 21.74 -7.61 -8.19
C THR A 199 21.29 -6.39 -7.39
N PRO A 200 22.20 -5.57 -6.84
CA PRO A 200 21.85 -4.29 -6.21
C PRO A 200 20.98 -3.39 -7.08
N GLU A 201 21.27 -3.29 -8.38
CA GLU A 201 20.51 -2.47 -9.33
C GLU A 201 19.08 -2.98 -9.45
N SER A 202 18.90 -4.31 -9.57
CA SER A 202 17.58 -4.91 -9.63
C SER A 202 16.77 -4.69 -8.35
N ARG A 203 17.40 -4.50 -7.18
CA ARG A 203 16.74 -4.28 -5.89
C ARG A 203 16.33 -2.83 -5.64
N ARG A 204 16.82 -1.90 -6.45
CA ARG A 204 16.47 -0.49 -6.33
C ARG A 204 14.97 -0.27 -6.57
N ASP A 205 14.44 0.75 -5.91
CA ASP A 205 13.10 1.25 -6.14
C ASP A 205 13.16 2.76 -6.32
N ASP A 206 12.68 3.21 -7.48
CA ASP A 206 12.63 4.63 -7.86
C ASP A 206 11.20 5.20 -7.69
N SER A 207 10.30 4.44 -7.05
CA SER A 207 9.00 4.93 -6.62
C SER A 207 9.13 6.01 -5.55
N TRP A 208 8.11 6.85 -5.43
CA TRP A 208 8.15 7.93 -4.43
C TRP A 208 8.03 7.35 -3.01
N THR A 209 8.82 7.90 -2.09
CA THR A 209 8.72 7.67 -0.64
C THR A 209 9.13 8.95 0.08
N PRO A 210 8.59 9.25 1.28
CA PRO A 210 9.09 10.37 2.06
C PRO A 210 10.61 10.27 2.28
N ALA A 211 11.29 11.41 2.30
CA ALA A 211 12.73 11.48 2.44
C ALA A 211 13.23 10.73 3.70
N GLY A 212 14.26 9.89 3.53
CA GLY A 212 14.84 9.10 4.61
C GLY A 212 14.04 7.86 5.03
N LEU A 213 12.89 7.60 4.41
CA LEU A 213 12.04 6.43 4.68
C LEU A 213 12.12 5.40 3.53
N GLY A 214 11.56 4.23 3.78
CA GLY A 214 11.58 3.09 2.87
C GLY A 214 12.94 2.40 2.81
N ASP A 215 13.20 1.78 1.67
CA ASP A 215 14.44 1.06 1.37
C ASP A 215 14.81 1.25 -0.11
N PRO A 216 15.19 2.46 -0.56
CA PRO A 216 15.39 2.74 -1.99
C PRO A 216 16.46 1.85 -2.65
N ASN A 217 17.40 1.33 -1.86
CA ASN A 217 18.51 0.49 -2.35
C ASN A 217 18.28 -1.01 -2.13
N GLY A 218 17.19 -1.41 -1.45
CA GLY A 218 16.88 -2.82 -1.19
C GLY A 218 17.92 -3.51 -0.29
N ILE A 219 18.41 -2.80 0.73
CA ILE A 219 19.52 -3.26 1.57
C ILE A 219 19.08 -4.00 2.83
N PHE A 220 17.82 -3.89 3.25
CA PHE A 220 17.35 -4.55 4.48
C PHE A 220 17.11 -6.06 4.34
N PRO A 221 16.62 -6.60 3.21
CA PRO A 221 16.37 -8.04 3.12
C PRO A 221 17.66 -8.84 3.17
N THR A 222 17.73 -9.77 4.12
CA THR A 222 18.82 -10.75 4.24
C THR A 222 18.64 -11.91 3.27
N LYS A 223 17.41 -12.15 2.82
CA LYS A 223 17.06 -13.11 1.76
C LYS A 223 16.03 -12.52 0.81
N TRP A 224 16.20 -12.83 -0.47
CA TRP A 224 15.26 -12.49 -1.53
C TRP A 224 14.70 -13.77 -2.14
N PHE A 225 13.38 -13.82 -2.22
CA PHE A 225 12.62 -14.87 -2.89
C PHE A 225 11.83 -14.23 -4.03
N SER A 226 11.56 -15.00 -5.07
CA SER A 226 10.77 -14.51 -6.18
C SER A 226 10.12 -15.60 -6.98
N GLY A 227 9.01 -15.28 -7.62
CA GLY A 227 8.34 -16.17 -8.57
C GLY A 227 6.85 -15.92 -8.62
N GLY A 228 6.17 -16.69 -9.47
CA GLY A 228 4.71 -16.70 -9.57
C GLY A 228 4.09 -18.08 -9.33
N SER A 229 4.92 -19.09 -9.04
CA SER A 229 4.44 -20.45 -8.79
C SER A 229 4.17 -20.70 -7.31
N LYS A 230 3.32 -21.68 -7.00
CA LYS A 230 3.12 -22.15 -5.62
C LYS A 230 4.41 -22.68 -5.00
N GLU A 231 5.28 -23.33 -5.78
CA GLU A 231 6.58 -23.80 -5.29
C GLU A 231 7.48 -22.64 -4.82
N ASP A 232 7.52 -21.54 -5.59
CA ASP A 232 8.30 -20.35 -5.21
C ASP A 232 7.75 -19.71 -3.93
N LEU A 233 6.41 -19.61 -3.83
CA LEU A 233 5.74 -19.14 -2.63
C LEU A 233 6.07 -20.03 -1.42
N HIS A 234 5.99 -21.36 -1.57
CA HIS A 234 6.27 -22.31 -0.49
C HIS A 234 7.72 -22.24 -0.01
N LYS A 235 8.70 -22.01 -0.90
CA LYS A 235 10.11 -21.77 -0.51
C LYS A 235 10.24 -20.55 0.38
N PHE A 236 9.48 -19.49 0.12
CA PHE A 236 9.46 -18.29 0.94
C PHE A 236 8.74 -18.50 2.27
N LEU A 237 7.54 -19.07 2.27
CA LEU A 237 6.80 -19.35 3.50
C LEU A 237 7.56 -20.34 4.41
N GLY A 238 8.21 -21.33 3.81
CA GLY A 238 9.04 -22.32 4.49
C GLY A 238 10.39 -21.79 5.01
N SER A 239 10.66 -20.48 4.88
CA SER A 239 11.95 -19.89 5.25
C SER A 239 12.10 -19.54 6.74
N GLY A 240 11.10 -19.90 7.57
CA GLY A 240 11.13 -19.77 9.02
C GLY A 240 10.67 -18.40 9.53
N LEU A 241 9.43 -18.03 9.23
CA LEU A 241 8.85 -16.71 9.52
C LEU A 241 8.21 -16.64 10.91
N ASP A 242 8.52 -15.59 11.67
CA ASP A 242 7.81 -15.20 12.90
C ASP A 242 6.63 -14.28 12.59
N LEU A 243 6.83 -13.35 11.67
CA LEU A 243 5.82 -12.43 11.17
C LEU A 243 5.72 -12.57 9.65
N LEU A 244 4.54 -12.84 9.12
CA LEU A 244 4.25 -12.80 7.69
C LEU A 244 3.43 -11.55 7.39
N VAL A 245 4.01 -10.60 6.68
CA VAL A 245 3.33 -9.39 6.20
C VAL A 245 2.85 -9.62 4.76
N VAL A 246 1.54 -9.51 4.55
CA VAL A 246 0.91 -9.61 3.22
C VAL A 246 0.68 -8.21 2.67
N ALA A 247 1.41 -7.87 1.60
CA ALA A 247 1.47 -6.54 0.98
C ALA A 247 1.44 -6.60 -0.57
N THR A 248 0.86 -7.66 -1.13
CA THR A 248 0.65 -7.81 -2.58
C THR A 248 -0.59 -7.06 -3.08
N PRO A 249 -0.65 -6.61 -4.34
CA PRO A 249 -1.91 -6.18 -4.93
C PRO A 249 -2.89 -7.37 -5.06
N LEU A 250 -4.20 -7.09 -5.14
CA LEU A 250 -5.20 -8.10 -5.51
C LEU A 250 -5.33 -8.19 -7.03
N THR A 251 -5.07 -9.38 -7.54
CA THR A 251 -5.12 -9.77 -8.95
C THR A 251 -5.64 -11.21 -9.04
N ASN A 252 -5.95 -11.69 -10.23
CA ASN A 252 -6.30 -13.11 -10.44
C ASN A 252 -5.21 -14.07 -9.95
N ASN A 253 -3.94 -13.65 -9.94
CA ASN A 253 -2.81 -14.48 -9.51
C ASN A 253 -2.56 -14.43 -8.00
N THR A 254 -3.15 -13.46 -7.29
CA THR A 254 -2.94 -13.24 -5.86
C THR A 254 -4.21 -13.40 -5.04
N GLN A 255 -5.36 -13.65 -5.67
CA GLN A 255 -6.57 -14.08 -5.00
C GLN A 255 -6.36 -15.47 -4.39
N HIS A 256 -6.70 -15.62 -3.10
CA HIS A 256 -6.51 -16.82 -2.29
C HIS A 256 -5.07 -17.36 -2.40
N LEU A 257 -4.10 -16.43 -2.44
CA LEU A 257 -2.68 -16.77 -2.48
C LEU A 257 -2.26 -17.56 -1.24
N LEU A 258 -2.84 -17.20 -0.08
CA LEU A 258 -2.72 -17.93 1.18
C LEU A 258 -4.03 -18.66 1.46
N ALA A 259 -3.98 -19.99 1.42
CA ALA A 259 -5.05 -20.91 1.74
C ALA A 259 -4.51 -22.06 2.63
N ALA A 260 -5.31 -23.10 2.89
CA ALA A 260 -4.93 -24.22 3.76
C ALA A 260 -3.52 -24.80 3.48
N PRO A 261 -3.08 -25.03 2.22
CA PRO A 261 -1.74 -25.53 1.94
C PRO A 261 -0.62 -24.59 2.43
N GLU A 262 -0.81 -23.28 2.28
CA GLU A 262 0.19 -22.28 2.69
C GLU A 262 0.29 -22.17 4.21
N PHE A 263 -0.82 -22.25 4.93
CA PHE A 263 -0.81 -22.32 6.39
C PHE A 263 -0.10 -23.58 6.89
N LYS A 264 -0.27 -24.70 6.20
CA LYS A 264 0.49 -25.93 6.50
C LYS A 264 1.98 -25.77 6.27
N VAL A 265 2.42 -25.08 5.20
CA VAL A 265 3.85 -24.81 4.97
C VAL A 265 4.45 -23.96 6.08
N LEU A 266 3.72 -22.93 6.55
CA LEU A 266 4.14 -22.11 7.68
C LEU A 266 4.28 -22.96 8.96
N ALA A 267 3.29 -23.80 9.24
CA ALA A 267 3.30 -24.70 10.40
C ALA A 267 4.43 -25.73 10.32
N ASP A 268 4.68 -26.34 9.15
CA ASP A 268 5.75 -27.35 8.99
C ASP A 268 7.14 -26.71 9.17
N ALA A 269 7.32 -25.45 8.75
CA ALA A 269 8.58 -24.72 8.93
C ALA A 269 8.77 -24.15 10.35
N LYS A 270 7.68 -23.72 10.99
CA LYS A 270 7.70 -23.14 12.34
C LYS A 270 6.39 -23.42 13.10
N PRO A 271 6.25 -24.63 13.69
CA PRO A 271 4.96 -25.12 14.21
C PRO A 271 4.27 -24.17 15.17
N GLY A 272 3.15 -23.57 14.74
CA GLY A 272 2.33 -22.67 15.56
C GLY A 272 3.04 -21.39 16.00
N ARG A 273 3.98 -20.86 15.21
CA ARG A 273 4.79 -19.67 15.57
C ARG A 273 4.62 -18.47 14.67
N THR A 274 4.09 -18.62 13.47
CA THR A 274 3.91 -17.49 12.55
C THR A 274 2.71 -16.65 12.96
N PHE A 275 2.89 -15.34 13.05
CA PHE A 275 1.84 -14.33 13.12
C PHE A 275 1.61 -13.74 11.72
N LEU A 276 0.37 -13.67 11.27
CA LEU A 276 0.02 -13.11 9.95
C LEU A 276 -0.45 -11.67 10.08
N SER A 277 0.03 -10.76 9.23
CA SER A 277 -0.46 -9.39 9.14
C SER A 277 -0.92 -9.10 7.71
N ASN A 278 -2.24 -9.05 7.48
CA ASN A 278 -2.80 -8.73 6.18
C ASN A 278 -3.21 -7.25 6.10
N ILE A 279 -2.49 -6.49 5.28
CA ILE A 279 -2.76 -5.09 4.94
C ILE A 279 -3.03 -4.91 3.44
N ALA A 280 -3.09 -6.01 2.69
CA ALA A 280 -3.22 -6.02 1.24
C ALA A 280 -4.69 -5.83 0.84
N ARG A 281 -5.40 -6.93 0.58
CA ARG A 281 -6.85 -7.00 0.38
C ARG A 281 -7.34 -8.29 1.04
N GLY A 282 -8.59 -8.29 1.50
CA GLY A 282 -9.22 -9.46 2.10
C GLY A 282 -9.05 -10.73 1.27
N PRO A 283 -9.49 -10.73 -0.01
CA PRO A 283 -9.45 -11.91 -0.88
C PRO A 283 -8.05 -12.43 -1.24
N VAL A 284 -6.96 -11.83 -0.76
CA VAL A 284 -5.62 -12.43 -0.90
C VAL A 284 -5.47 -13.65 0.01
N VAL A 285 -6.19 -13.67 1.12
CA VAL A 285 -6.23 -14.76 2.09
C VAL A 285 -7.61 -15.40 2.02
N GLU A 286 -7.66 -16.72 1.88
CA GLU A 286 -8.93 -17.46 2.01
C GLU A 286 -9.36 -17.42 3.49
N THR A 287 -10.56 -16.91 3.75
CA THR A 287 -10.98 -16.50 5.10
C THR A 287 -11.32 -17.69 5.98
N ASP A 288 -11.96 -18.72 5.44
CA ASP A 288 -12.35 -19.90 6.21
C ASP A 288 -11.12 -20.74 6.60
N ASP A 289 -10.17 -20.90 5.69
CA ASP A 289 -8.87 -21.54 5.91
C ASP A 289 -8.03 -20.77 6.93
N LEU A 290 -8.09 -19.43 6.94
CA LEU A 290 -7.43 -18.61 7.96
C LEU A 290 -8.04 -18.87 9.34
N ILE A 291 -9.37 -18.88 9.45
CA ILE A 291 -10.06 -19.18 10.71
C ILE A 291 -9.67 -20.58 11.19
N GLU A 292 -9.71 -21.59 10.32
CA GLU A 292 -9.28 -22.94 10.67
C GLU A 292 -7.82 -22.99 11.13
N ALA A 293 -6.92 -22.30 10.43
CA ALA A 293 -5.50 -22.24 10.79
C ALA A 293 -5.26 -21.59 12.17
N LEU A 294 -6.07 -20.60 12.56
CA LEU A 294 -6.03 -19.97 13.88
C LEU A 294 -6.58 -20.91 14.96
N GLU A 295 -7.74 -21.52 14.73
CA GLU A 295 -8.40 -22.41 15.70
C GLU A 295 -7.58 -23.68 15.97
N THR A 296 -7.02 -24.28 14.91
CA THR A 296 -6.19 -25.49 14.98
C THR A 296 -4.74 -25.21 15.38
N GLY A 297 -4.32 -23.95 15.42
CA GLY A 297 -2.98 -23.54 15.85
C GLY A 297 -1.88 -23.80 14.81
N LEU A 298 -2.22 -23.85 13.51
CA LEU A 298 -1.22 -23.85 12.43
C LEU A 298 -0.40 -22.55 12.43
N ILE A 299 -1.08 -21.43 12.72
CA ILE A 299 -0.46 -20.13 12.98
C ILE A 299 -0.86 -19.66 14.38
N ARG A 300 -0.07 -18.75 14.97
CA ARG A 300 -0.27 -18.33 16.37
C ARG A 300 -1.30 -17.22 16.54
N GLY A 301 -1.52 -16.44 15.49
CA GLY A 301 -2.40 -15.27 15.51
C GLY A 301 -2.37 -14.52 14.18
N ALA A 302 -3.28 -13.55 14.05
CA ALA A 302 -3.32 -12.69 12.88
C ALA A 302 -3.77 -11.26 13.23
N ALA A 303 -3.28 -10.29 12.46
CA ALA A 303 -3.82 -8.94 12.40
C ALA A 303 -4.35 -8.69 10.98
N LEU A 304 -5.61 -8.24 10.89
CA LEU A 304 -6.33 -8.03 9.63
C LEU A 304 -6.89 -6.61 9.61
N ASP A 305 -6.33 -5.78 8.74
CA ASP A 305 -6.97 -4.48 8.44
C ASP A 305 -7.94 -4.59 7.26
N VAL A 306 -7.89 -5.70 6.53
CA VAL A 306 -8.73 -5.98 5.36
C VAL A 306 -9.32 -7.36 5.52
N THR A 307 -10.59 -7.51 5.11
CA THR A 307 -11.36 -8.76 5.27
C THR A 307 -12.12 -9.10 4.00
N ASP A 308 -12.57 -10.34 3.88
CA ASP A 308 -13.51 -10.76 2.84
C ASP A 308 -14.68 -11.50 3.51
N PRO A 309 -15.93 -10.98 3.45
CA PRO A 309 -16.35 -9.75 2.77
C PRO A 309 -15.92 -8.45 3.49
N GLU A 310 -16.04 -7.33 2.79
CA GLU A 310 -15.83 -5.97 3.33
C GLU A 310 -17.02 -5.05 2.97
N PRO A 311 -17.66 -4.36 3.95
CA PRO A 311 -17.37 -4.38 5.38
C PRO A 311 -17.62 -5.75 6.02
N LEU A 312 -16.86 -6.09 7.07
CA LEU A 312 -17.04 -7.35 7.79
C LEU A 312 -18.40 -7.34 8.53
N PRO A 313 -19.32 -8.28 8.24
CA PRO A 313 -20.65 -8.29 8.84
C PRO A 313 -20.61 -8.49 10.35
N ASP A 314 -21.56 -7.88 11.07
CA ASP A 314 -21.78 -8.15 12.48
C ASP A 314 -22.03 -9.65 12.71
N GLY A 315 -21.38 -10.22 13.72
CA GLY A 315 -21.50 -11.65 14.04
C GLY A 315 -20.72 -12.59 13.11
N HIS A 316 -19.98 -12.09 12.13
CA HIS A 316 -19.05 -12.90 11.35
C HIS A 316 -18.04 -13.64 12.25
N LYS A 317 -17.75 -14.91 11.95
CA LYS A 317 -16.88 -15.77 12.78
C LYS A 317 -15.49 -15.18 13.04
N LEU A 318 -14.97 -14.42 12.07
CA LEU A 318 -13.68 -13.74 12.17
C LEU A 318 -13.59 -12.77 13.36
N TRP A 319 -14.71 -12.18 13.81
CA TRP A 319 -14.71 -11.32 15.01
C TRP A 319 -14.36 -12.07 16.30
N THR A 320 -14.65 -13.37 16.34
CA THR A 320 -14.46 -14.22 17.52
C THR A 320 -13.42 -15.30 17.30
N ALA A 321 -12.72 -15.30 16.16
CA ALA A 321 -11.69 -16.28 15.87
C ALA A 321 -10.52 -16.12 16.85
N LYS A 322 -9.87 -17.23 17.17
CA LYS A 322 -8.76 -17.26 18.11
C LYS A 322 -7.62 -16.33 17.68
N ASN A 323 -7.10 -15.53 18.62
CA ASN A 323 -5.87 -14.75 18.47
C ASN A 323 -5.85 -13.79 17.26
N VAL A 324 -7.00 -13.23 16.90
CA VAL A 324 -7.13 -12.29 15.78
C VAL A 324 -7.34 -10.85 16.26
N ILE A 325 -6.67 -9.90 15.60
CA ILE A 325 -6.90 -8.47 15.74
C ILE A 325 -7.51 -7.99 14.42
N VAL A 326 -8.69 -7.39 14.46
CA VAL A 326 -9.37 -6.86 13.26
C VAL A 326 -9.51 -5.36 13.38
N THR A 327 -9.10 -4.61 12.36
CA THR A 327 -9.39 -3.18 12.22
C THR A 327 -10.13 -2.90 10.91
N PRO A 328 -11.03 -1.91 10.86
CA PRO A 328 -11.96 -1.73 9.74
C PRO A 328 -11.33 -0.94 8.58
N HIS A 329 -10.26 -1.45 7.97
CA HIS A 329 -9.58 -0.83 6.81
C HIS A 329 -9.08 0.59 7.07
N VAL A 330 -8.35 0.76 8.18
CA VAL A 330 -7.87 2.05 8.70
C VAL A 330 -6.36 2.12 8.87
N SER A 331 -5.60 1.06 8.59
CA SER A 331 -4.13 1.05 8.72
C SER A 331 -3.46 2.10 7.84
N GLY A 332 -4.12 2.53 6.76
CA GLY A 332 -3.63 3.60 5.88
C GLY A 332 -4.05 5.02 6.31
N ALA A 333 -4.94 5.17 7.28
CA ALA A 333 -5.52 6.46 7.69
C ALA A 333 -4.50 7.30 8.47
N SER A 334 -4.28 8.55 8.04
CA SER A 334 -3.29 9.43 8.64
C SER A 334 -3.63 10.89 8.43
N THR A 335 -3.39 11.73 9.43
CA THR A 335 -3.47 13.19 9.29
C THR A 335 -2.43 13.75 8.32
N SER A 336 -1.39 12.97 7.99
CA SER A 336 -0.38 13.32 6.99
C SER A 336 -0.73 12.88 5.56
N TYR A 337 -1.90 12.27 5.33
CA TYR A 337 -2.22 11.66 4.05
C TYR A 337 -2.22 12.66 2.90
N SER A 338 -3.02 13.72 3.02
CA SER A 338 -3.11 14.83 2.05
C SER A 338 -1.74 15.43 1.76
N LYS A 339 -0.95 15.73 2.81
CA LYS A 339 0.42 16.23 2.66
C LYS A 339 1.28 15.34 1.78
N ARG A 340 1.26 14.03 2.00
CA ARG A 340 2.07 13.08 1.24
C ARG A 340 1.58 12.93 -0.20
N VAL A 341 0.27 12.95 -0.45
CA VAL A 341 -0.28 12.95 -1.82
C VAL A 341 0.13 14.21 -2.58
N LEU A 342 0.05 15.37 -1.94
CA LEU A 342 0.47 16.65 -2.54
C LEU A 342 1.98 16.65 -2.85
N ALA A 343 2.80 16.06 -1.98
CA ALA A 343 4.24 15.89 -2.24
C ALA A 343 4.53 14.94 -3.42
N ILE A 344 3.70 13.92 -3.67
CA ILE A 344 3.80 13.06 -4.87
C ILE A 344 3.45 13.87 -6.12
N LEU A 345 2.38 14.67 -6.08
CA LEU A 345 2.02 15.57 -7.17
C LEU A 345 3.18 16.52 -7.49
N GLU A 346 3.69 17.24 -6.50
CA GLU A 346 4.83 18.16 -6.64
C GLU A 346 6.04 17.45 -7.27
N TYR A 347 6.38 16.26 -6.78
CA TYR A 347 7.47 15.47 -7.33
C TYR A 347 7.27 15.12 -8.82
N ASN A 348 6.05 14.75 -9.22
CA ASN A 348 5.73 14.47 -10.61
C ASN A 348 5.69 15.72 -11.49
N LEU A 349 5.21 16.86 -10.97
CA LEU A 349 5.26 18.15 -11.67
C LEU A 349 6.69 18.61 -11.91
N LYS A 350 7.58 18.42 -10.93
CA LYS A 350 9.01 18.68 -11.09
C LYS A 350 9.62 17.80 -12.19
N ARG A 351 9.37 16.50 -12.16
CA ARG A 351 9.84 15.56 -13.21
C ARG A 351 9.31 15.96 -14.60
N LEU A 352 8.03 16.34 -14.69
CA LEU A 352 7.42 16.84 -15.92
C LEU A 352 8.13 18.11 -16.43
N SER A 353 8.39 19.08 -15.55
CA SER A 353 9.09 20.33 -15.89
C SER A 353 10.53 20.11 -16.40
N GLU A 354 11.12 18.99 -16.00
CA GLU A 354 12.47 18.57 -16.37
C GLU A 354 12.52 17.68 -17.62
N GLY A 355 11.36 17.35 -18.20
CA GLY A 355 11.27 16.37 -19.29
C GLY A 355 11.66 14.96 -18.85
N GLN A 356 11.51 14.63 -17.56
CA GLN A 356 11.75 13.30 -17.02
C GLN A 356 10.45 12.47 -17.02
N GLU A 357 10.58 11.15 -17.04
CA GLU A 357 9.41 10.27 -16.86
C GLU A 357 8.78 10.47 -15.48
N LEU A 358 7.45 10.41 -15.39
CA LEU A 358 6.72 10.44 -14.11
C LEU A 358 6.99 9.18 -13.28
N THR A 359 6.86 9.29 -11.96
CA THR A 359 6.89 8.14 -11.04
C THR A 359 5.49 7.58 -10.78
N ASN A 360 5.43 6.35 -10.25
CA ASN A 360 4.20 5.64 -9.90
C ASN A 360 3.22 5.44 -11.06
N LYS A 361 3.71 5.38 -12.30
CA LYS A 361 2.89 5.08 -13.48
C LYS A 361 2.24 3.71 -13.35
N ILE A 362 0.93 3.63 -13.58
CA ILE A 362 0.20 2.35 -13.59
C ILE A 362 0.63 1.54 -14.81
N ASN A 363 1.02 0.28 -14.60
CA ASN A 363 1.20 -0.66 -15.69
C ASN A 363 -0.17 -1.18 -16.14
N ARG A 364 -0.66 -0.68 -17.28
CA ARG A 364 -1.96 -1.05 -17.87
C ARG A 364 -2.15 -2.57 -18.06
N LYS A 365 -1.08 -3.33 -18.26
CA LYS A 365 -1.16 -4.80 -18.42
C LYS A 365 -1.34 -5.53 -17.09
N GLU A 366 -0.76 -5.00 -16.03
CA GLU A 366 -0.72 -5.62 -14.70
C GLU A 366 -1.81 -5.06 -13.78
N GLY A 367 -2.31 -3.85 -14.07
CA GLY A 367 -3.38 -3.19 -13.32
C GLY A 367 -2.92 -2.47 -12.05
N TYR A 368 -1.61 -2.33 -11.83
CA TYR A 368 -1.02 -1.65 -10.68
C TYR A 368 0.31 -0.96 -11.00
#